data_AF-A0A951B6E8-F1
#
_entry.id   AF-A0A951B6E8-F1
#
_cell.length_a   1.000
_cell.length_b   1.000
_cell.length_c   1.000
_cell.angle_alpha   90.00
_cell.angle_beta   90.00
_cell.angle_gamma   90.00
#
_symmetry.space_group_name_H-M   'P 1'
#
loop_
_entity.id
_entity.type
_entity.pdbx_description
1 polymer ?
#
loop_
_entity_poly.entity_id
_entity_poly.type
_entity_poly.pdbx_seq_one_letter_code
_entity_poly.pdbx_strand_id
1 'polypeptide(L)'
;MDQYQYRSLDSMVRARLRKWPQRPPGLRVGAMDAWLKCRPSDQERTTVHPYLKLPGTNRLRTLPDGLWLNFSGTKAEPFVDIFAIEACGTITNLLDKRSRFAPSTQSLLAVCPVPWLLAPVGPEDRTPRWEATGVLRAPPIFDFVLPVRDIRVVYGLKKRHYQGFLQSQVFHAHEYFVPMDALTAEDGDKDPLLQAFVARACAAWNFLSLAYAP
;
A
#
# COMPACT_ATOMS: atom_id res chain seq x y z
N MET A 1 -26.56 9.10 -26.77
CA MET A 1 -27.07 8.93 -25.40
C MET A 1 -25.93 8.38 -24.57
N ASP A 2 -25.11 9.26 -23.99
CA ASP A 2 -23.97 8.85 -23.19
C ASP A 2 -24.46 8.40 -21.81
N GLN A 3 -24.42 7.08 -21.58
CA GLN A 3 -24.57 6.51 -20.25
C GLN A 3 -23.42 7.00 -19.38
N TYR A 4 -23.67 8.07 -18.61
CA TYR A 4 -22.82 8.49 -17.50
C TYR A 4 -22.83 7.38 -16.44
N GLN A 5 -21.95 6.38 -16.63
CA GLN A 5 -21.73 5.32 -15.68
C GLN A 5 -21.13 5.97 -14.43
N TYR A 6 -21.93 6.11 -13.37
CA TYR A 6 -21.51 6.70 -12.10
C TYR A 6 -20.49 5.77 -11.44
N ARG A 7 -19.21 5.89 -11.83
CA ARG A 7 -18.11 5.15 -11.21
C ARG A 7 -17.98 5.65 -9.77
N SER A 8 -18.04 4.72 -8.81
CA SER A 8 -17.74 5.06 -7.42
C SER A 8 -16.33 5.63 -7.32
N LEU A 9 -16.11 6.54 -6.38
CA LEU A 9 -14.81 7.19 -6.17
C LEU A 9 -13.69 6.15 -5.99
N ASP A 10 -13.97 5.09 -5.23
CA ASP A 10 -13.06 3.96 -4.99
C ASP A 10 -12.68 3.24 -6.30
N SER A 11 -13.64 3.07 -7.22
CA SER A 11 -13.37 2.45 -8.52
C SER A 11 -12.47 3.33 -9.40
N MET A 12 -12.64 4.65 -9.33
CA MET A 12 -11.79 5.60 -10.06
C MET A 12 -10.37 5.62 -9.52
N VAL A 13 -10.21 5.65 -8.19
CA VAL A 13 -8.91 5.57 -7.53
C VAL A 13 -8.23 4.25 -7.89
N ARG A 14 -8.91 3.10 -7.74
CA ARG A 14 -8.33 1.79 -8.13
C ARG A 14 -7.96 1.74 -9.61
N ALA A 15 -8.74 2.35 -10.49
CA ALA A 15 -8.40 2.42 -11.91
C ALA A 15 -7.08 3.19 -12.15
N ARG A 16 -6.85 4.29 -11.43
CA ARG A 16 -5.59 5.07 -11.52
C ARG A 16 -4.44 4.36 -10.84
N LEU A 17 -4.63 3.81 -9.63
CA LEU A 17 -3.60 3.05 -8.92
C LEU A 17 -3.19 1.77 -9.66
N ARG A 18 -4.02 1.23 -10.56
CA ARG A 18 -3.60 0.13 -11.44
C ARG A 18 -2.49 0.55 -12.40
N LYS A 19 -2.44 1.82 -12.82
CA LYS A 19 -1.35 2.33 -13.66
C LYS A 19 -0.06 2.58 -12.87
N TRP A 20 -0.12 2.64 -11.55
CA TRP A 20 1.05 2.88 -10.72
C TRP A 20 2.03 1.70 -10.78
N PRO A 21 3.35 1.94 -10.71
CA PRO A 21 4.36 0.90 -10.84
C PRO A 21 4.38 -0.07 -9.64
N GLN A 22 5.18 -1.14 -9.79
CA GLN A 22 5.38 -2.17 -8.77
C GLN A 22 5.92 -1.59 -7.45
N ARG A 23 6.72 -0.53 -7.55
CA ARG A 23 7.14 0.32 -6.43
C ARG A 23 6.25 1.56 -6.38
N PRO A 24 5.81 2.01 -5.19
CA PRO A 24 5.13 3.29 -5.08
C PRO A 24 5.96 4.44 -5.67
N PRO A 25 5.37 5.33 -6.48
CA PRO A 25 6.10 6.37 -7.19
C PRO A 25 6.75 7.34 -6.21
N GLY A 26 8.00 7.73 -6.48
CA GLY A 26 8.79 8.63 -5.61
C GLY A 26 9.51 7.96 -4.44
N LEU A 27 9.22 6.70 -4.09
CA LEU A 27 10.05 5.97 -3.12
C LEU A 27 11.43 5.67 -3.72
N ARG A 28 12.50 6.03 -3.00
CA ARG A 28 13.89 5.83 -3.41
C ARG A 28 14.28 4.35 -3.38
N VAL A 29 15.22 3.98 -4.24
CA VAL A 29 15.85 2.65 -4.20
C VAL A 29 16.72 2.54 -2.96
N GLY A 30 16.35 1.64 -2.05
CA GLY A 30 17.18 1.23 -0.92
C GLY A 30 17.99 -0.03 -1.24
N ALA A 31 18.93 -0.40 -0.37
CA ALA A 31 19.70 -1.64 -0.50
C ALA A 31 18.84 -2.91 -0.42
N MET A 32 17.68 -2.86 0.25
CA MET A 32 16.64 -3.89 0.23
C MET A 32 15.33 -3.29 -0.26
N ASP A 33 15.11 -3.43 -1.56
CA ASP A 33 13.97 -2.89 -2.29
C ASP A 33 13.12 -4.03 -2.85
N ALA A 34 12.42 -4.72 -1.95
CA ALA A 34 11.54 -5.83 -2.28
C ALA A 34 10.08 -5.37 -2.27
N TRP A 35 9.81 -4.21 -2.88
CA TRP A 35 8.44 -3.67 -2.99
C TRP A 35 7.63 -4.50 -3.98
N LEU A 36 6.51 -5.04 -3.49
CA LEU A 36 5.51 -5.69 -4.32
C LEU A 36 4.16 -5.00 -4.20
N LYS A 37 3.65 -4.52 -5.34
CA LYS A 37 2.27 -4.08 -5.49
C LYS A 37 1.34 -5.26 -5.33
N CYS A 38 0.48 -5.16 -4.33
CA CYS A 38 -0.49 -6.19 -3.98
C CYS A 38 -1.84 -5.85 -4.59
N ARG A 39 -2.25 -4.58 -4.48
CA ARG A 39 -3.53 -4.08 -4.97
C ARG A 39 -3.42 -2.62 -5.43
N PRO A 40 -4.23 -2.20 -6.41
CA PRO A 40 -5.06 -3.06 -7.27
C PRO A 40 -4.17 -3.92 -8.17
N SER A 41 -4.59 -5.16 -8.51
CA SER A 41 -3.83 -6.00 -9.42
C SER A 41 -3.92 -5.48 -10.86
N ASP A 42 -2.84 -5.71 -11.61
CA ASP A 42 -2.79 -5.41 -13.04
C ASP A 42 -3.58 -6.45 -13.86
N GLN A 43 -3.68 -7.68 -13.34
CA GLN A 43 -4.48 -8.75 -13.92
C GLN A 43 -5.89 -8.74 -13.30
N GLU A 44 -6.91 -8.50 -14.13
CA GLU A 44 -8.33 -8.58 -13.75
C GLU A 44 -8.75 -9.99 -13.29
N ARG A 45 -7.93 -11.02 -13.59
CA ARG A 45 -8.26 -12.44 -13.34
C ARG A 45 -7.72 -12.99 -12.03
N THR A 46 -6.74 -12.35 -11.38
CA THR A 46 -6.30 -12.79 -10.05
C THR A 46 -7.31 -12.27 -9.04
N THR A 47 -8.17 -13.14 -8.52
CA THR A 47 -9.13 -12.80 -7.44
C THR A 47 -8.49 -12.87 -6.05
N VAL A 48 -7.25 -13.34 -5.98
CA VAL A 48 -6.51 -13.60 -4.73
C VAL A 48 -5.41 -12.56 -4.58
N HIS A 49 -5.51 -11.76 -3.52
CA HIS A 49 -4.55 -10.72 -3.20
C HIS A 49 -4.16 -10.77 -1.73
N PRO A 50 -2.98 -10.24 -1.39
CA PRO A 50 -2.63 -9.99 0.00
C PRO A 50 -3.62 -9.07 0.67
N TYR A 51 -3.81 -9.31 1.97
CA TYR A 51 -4.70 -8.54 2.83
C TYR A 51 -4.10 -8.39 4.23
N LEU A 52 -4.60 -7.41 4.96
CA LEU A 52 -4.17 -7.15 6.34
C LEU A 52 -5.20 -7.70 7.31
N LYS A 53 -4.77 -8.16 8.48
CA LYS A 53 -5.65 -8.59 9.56
C LYS A 53 -5.04 -8.31 10.92
N LEU A 54 -5.88 -8.31 11.94
CA LEU A 54 -5.42 -8.34 13.33
C LEU A 54 -4.95 -9.76 13.71
N PRO A 55 -3.88 -9.90 14.50
CA PRO A 55 -3.54 -11.17 15.12
C PRO A 55 -4.74 -11.78 15.86
N GLY A 56 -4.88 -13.11 15.81
CA GLY A 56 -5.93 -13.84 16.54
C GLY A 56 -7.33 -13.84 15.91
N THR A 57 -7.57 -13.15 14.79
CA THR A 57 -8.86 -13.20 14.08
C THR A 57 -8.70 -13.31 12.57
N ASN A 58 -9.58 -14.10 11.93
CA ASN A 58 -9.69 -14.19 10.47
C ASN A 58 -10.94 -13.49 9.93
N ARG A 59 -11.77 -12.90 10.81
CA ARG A 59 -13.06 -12.29 10.44
C ARG A 59 -12.90 -10.87 9.89
N LEU A 60 -11.90 -10.15 10.37
CA LEU A 60 -11.67 -8.75 10.02
C LEU A 60 -10.47 -8.64 9.08
N ARG A 61 -10.76 -8.56 7.77
CA ARG A 61 -9.75 -8.32 6.73
C ARG A 61 -9.79 -6.86 6.31
N THR A 62 -8.64 -6.21 6.35
CA THR A 62 -8.44 -4.88 5.80
C THR A 62 -7.88 -5.01 4.39
N LEU A 63 -8.58 -4.38 3.46
CA LEU A 63 -8.38 -4.45 2.02
C LEU A 63 -8.27 -3.01 1.49
N PRO A 64 -7.07 -2.39 1.53
CA PRO A 64 -6.90 -0.99 1.18
C PRO A 64 -6.97 -0.74 -0.33
N ASP A 65 -7.53 0.38 -0.78
CA ASP A 65 -7.72 0.68 -2.21
C ASP A 65 -6.44 0.55 -3.05
N GLY A 66 -5.30 0.92 -2.47
CA GLY A 66 -3.96 0.53 -2.92
C GLY A 66 -3.16 -0.10 -1.79
N LEU A 67 -2.42 -1.16 -2.07
CA LEU A 67 -1.55 -1.81 -1.08
C LEU A 67 -0.25 -2.25 -1.75
N TRP A 68 0.87 -1.83 -1.15
CA TRP A 68 2.21 -2.27 -1.46
C TRP A 68 2.86 -2.84 -0.20
N LEU A 69 3.59 -3.93 -0.37
CA LEU A 69 4.32 -4.63 0.68
C LEU A 69 5.81 -4.55 0.38
N ASN A 70 6.62 -4.10 1.33
CA ASN A 70 8.08 -4.15 1.25
C ASN A 70 8.61 -5.30 2.10
N PHE A 71 9.15 -6.33 1.47
CA PHE A 71 9.71 -7.50 2.13
C PHE A 71 11.17 -7.22 2.56
N SER A 72 11.36 -6.23 3.43
CA SER A 72 12.67 -5.79 3.92
C SER A 72 13.20 -6.61 5.10
N GLY A 73 12.48 -7.67 5.51
CA GLY A 73 12.94 -8.63 6.52
C GLY A 73 13.94 -9.65 5.98
N THR A 74 14.46 -10.47 6.87
CA THR A 74 15.38 -11.57 6.50
C THR A 74 14.69 -12.92 6.62
N LYS A 75 15.33 -13.97 6.10
CA LYS A 75 14.88 -15.35 6.29
C LYS A 75 14.81 -15.76 7.77
N ALA A 76 15.62 -15.16 8.63
CA ALA A 76 15.64 -15.42 10.08
C ALA A 76 14.63 -14.55 10.83
N GLU A 77 14.42 -13.32 10.36
CA GLU A 77 13.53 -12.33 10.96
C GLU A 77 12.57 -11.78 9.89
N PRO A 78 11.53 -12.56 9.54
CA PRO A 78 10.64 -12.19 8.47
C PRO A 78 9.61 -11.16 8.95
N PHE A 79 9.54 -10.03 8.26
CA PHE A 79 8.52 -8.99 8.47
C PHE A 79 8.26 -8.25 7.16
N VAL A 80 7.26 -7.37 7.16
CA VAL A 80 6.94 -6.50 6.03
C VAL A 80 6.67 -5.07 6.49
N ASP A 81 7.05 -4.09 5.69
CA ASP A 81 6.54 -2.71 5.82
C ASP A 81 5.44 -2.48 4.79
N ILE A 82 4.44 -1.66 5.13
CA ILE A 82 3.31 -1.41 4.21
C ILE A 82 3.24 0.04 3.78
N PHE A 83 2.89 0.23 2.51
CA PHE A 83 2.38 1.49 1.99
C PHE A 83 0.96 1.26 1.46
N ALA A 84 -0.01 1.91 2.06
CA ALA A 84 -1.42 1.78 1.73
C ALA A 84 -2.01 3.10 1.25
N ILE A 85 -3.01 3.02 0.37
CA ILE A 85 -3.80 4.15 -0.08
C ILE A 85 -5.26 3.83 0.16
N GLU A 86 -5.99 4.80 0.70
CA GLU A 86 -7.41 4.71 1.02
C GLU A 86 -8.16 5.91 0.46
N ALA A 87 -9.17 5.67 -0.37
CA ALA A 87 -10.03 6.72 -0.90
C ALA A 87 -11.16 7.02 0.09
N CYS A 88 -11.25 8.23 0.62
CA CYS A 88 -12.26 8.58 1.61
C CYS A 88 -13.28 9.59 1.05
N GLY A 89 -14.48 9.07 0.75
CA GLY A 89 -15.58 9.88 0.21
C GLY A 89 -16.28 10.75 1.25
N THR A 90 -16.18 10.41 2.54
CA THR A 90 -16.80 11.09 3.69
C THR A 90 -15.89 11.03 4.92
N ILE A 91 -16.15 11.88 5.93
CA ILE A 91 -15.42 11.84 7.20
C ILE A 91 -15.68 10.53 7.96
N THR A 92 -16.91 10.02 8.00
CA THR A 92 -17.21 8.72 8.63
C THR A 92 -16.42 7.59 7.99
N ASN A 93 -16.32 7.57 6.66
CA ASN A 93 -15.51 6.59 5.95
C ASN A 93 -14.01 6.74 6.24
N LEU A 94 -13.52 7.97 6.38
CA LEU A 94 -12.16 8.23 6.83
C LEU A 94 -11.91 7.65 8.23
N LEU A 95 -12.78 7.92 9.20
CA LEU A 95 -12.60 7.47 10.59
C LEU A 95 -12.63 5.93 10.70
N ASP A 96 -13.55 5.28 10.00
CA ASP A 96 -13.60 3.82 9.88
C ASP A 96 -12.29 3.27 9.29
N LYS A 97 -11.82 3.81 8.15
CA LYS A 97 -10.55 3.39 7.54
C LYS A 97 -9.34 3.67 8.44
N ARG A 98 -9.27 4.84 9.10
CA ARG A 98 -8.20 5.20 10.05
C ARG A 98 -8.11 4.22 11.22
N SER A 99 -9.25 3.78 11.76
CA SER A 99 -9.27 2.81 12.87
C SER A 99 -8.58 1.48 12.55
N ARG A 100 -8.44 1.12 11.26
CA ARG A 100 -7.78 -0.12 10.80
C ARG A 100 -6.25 0.00 10.73
N PHE A 101 -5.72 1.22 10.82
CA PHE A 101 -4.29 1.51 10.77
C PHE A 101 -3.93 2.36 11.98
N ALA A 102 -3.68 1.71 13.12
CA ALA A 102 -3.39 2.40 14.38
C ALA A 102 -2.22 1.71 15.10
N PRO A 103 -0.98 1.82 14.59
CA PRO A 103 0.17 1.10 15.16
C PRO A 103 0.43 1.38 16.64
N SER A 104 -0.06 2.50 17.17
CA SER A 104 0.02 2.84 18.59
C SER A 104 -0.89 1.98 19.49
N THR A 105 -1.93 1.36 18.93
CA THR A 105 -2.92 0.58 19.70
C THR A 105 -3.11 -0.85 19.21
N GLN A 106 -2.61 -1.19 18.02
CA GLN A 106 -2.74 -2.54 17.47
C GLN A 106 -1.56 -2.93 16.56
N SER A 107 -1.26 -4.23 16.54
CA SER A 107 -0.38 -4.85 15.54
C SER A 107 -1.18 -5.33 14.34
N LEU A 108 -0.57 -5.34 13.15
CA LEU A 108 -1.16 -5.90 11.93
C LEU A 108 -0.32 -7.08 11.42
N LEU A 109 -1.00 -8.04 10.79
CA LEU A 109 -0.39 -9.10 10.00
C LEU A 109 -0.73 -8.88 8.52
N ALA A 110 0.25 -9.05 7.65
CA ALA A 110 0.03 -9.21 6.23
C ALA A 110 -0.10 -10.70 5.91
N VAL A 111 -1.18 -11.07 5.22
CA VAL A 111 -1.38 -12.43 4.71
C VAL A 111 -1.17 -12.41 3.20
N CYS A 112 -0.20 -13.19 2.73
CA CYS A 112 0.13 -13.36 1.32
C CYS A 112 -0.30 -14.76 0.88
N PRO A 113 -1.38 -14.89 0.09
CA PRO A 113 -1.87 -16.19 -0.32
C PRO A 113 -0.93 -16.93 -1.28
N VAL A 114 -0.90 -18.27 -1.22
CA VAL A 114 -0.06 -19.10 -2.10
C VAL A 114 -0.23 -18.77 -3.59
N PRO A 115 -1.45 -18.67 -4.16
CA PRO A 115 -1.60 -18.38 -5.59
C PRO A 115 -1.01 -17.03 -6.00
N TRP A 116 -1.04 -16.04 -5.10
CA TRP A 116 -0.43 -14.74 -5.35
C TRP A 116 1.10 -14.80 -5.28
N LEU A 117 1.65 -15.56 -4.32
CA LEU A 117 3.08 -15.77 -4.14
C LEU A 117 3.73 -16.56 -5.29
N LEU A 118 3.02 -17.53 -5.86
CA LEU A 118 3.51 -18.34 -6.99
C LEU A 118 3.36 -17.63 -8.35
N ALA A 119 2.50 -16.62 -8.44
CA ALA A 119 2.34 -15.83 -9.65
C ALA A 119 3.54 -14.90 -9.89
N PRO A 120 3.82 -14.52 -11.16
CA PRO A 120 4.95 -13.65 -11.51
C PRO A 120 4.78 -12.24 -10.92
N VAL A 121 5.89 -11.54 -10.67
CA VAL A 121 5.90 -10.14 -10.19
C VAL A 121 5.04 -9.26 -11.11
N GLY A 122 5.26 -9.35 -12.43
CA GLY A 122 4.50 -8.61 -13.43
C GLY A 122 4.57 -9.23 -14.84
N PRO A 123 4.05 -8.53 -15.87
CA PRO A 123 4.12 -9.00 -17.25
C PRO A 123 5.56 -9.11 -17.78
N GLU A 124 6.40 -8.13 -17.43
CA GLU A 124 7.79 -8.04 -17.87
C GLU A 124 8.74 -8.85 -16.98
N ASP A 125 8.41 -9.01 -15.69
CA ASP A 125 9.19 -9.78 -14.72
C ASP A 125 8.44 -11.06 -14.32
N ARG A 126 8.89 -12.18 -14.90
CA ARG A 126 8.31 -13.50 -14.69
C ARG A 126 8.77 -14.18 -13.39
N THR A 127 9.65 -13.55 -12.62
CA THR A 127 10.11 -14.08 -11.33
C THR A 127 8.89 -14.30 -10.43
N PRO A 128 8.71 -15.49 -9.83
CA PRO A 128 7.65 -15.71 -8.86
C PRO A 128 7.77 -14.74 -7.69
N ARG A 129 6.65 -14.18 -7.21
CA ARG A 129 6.67 -13.20 -6.12
C ARG A 129 7.35 -13.72 -4.86
N TRP A 130 7.22 -15.01 -4.53
CA TRP A 130 7.87 -15.61 -3.38
C TRP A 130 9.39 -15.50 -3.43
N GLU A 131 9.99 -15.65 -4.62
CA GLU A 131 11.42 -15.54 -4.84
C GLU A 131 11.86 -14.07 -4.77
N ALA A 132 11.10 -13.18 -5.42
CA ALA A 132 11.34 -11.74 -5.38
C ALA A 132 11.26 -11.15 -3.95
N THR A 133 10.55 -11.79 -3.02
CA THR A 133 10.53 -11.34 -1.61
C THR A 133 11.90 -11.46 -0.94
N GLY A 134 12.75 -12.41 -1.33
CA GLY A 134 14.01 -12.74 -0.64
C GLY A 134 13.84 -13.37 0.76
N VAL A 135 12.62 -13.43 1.31
CA VAL A 135 12.32 -13.89 2.67
C VAL A 135 12.07 -15.40 2.73
N LEU A 136 11.55 -16.00 1.65
CA LEU A 136 11.29 -17.43 1.56
C LEU A 136 12.49 -18.19 0.97
N ARG A 137 12.72 -19.43 1.43
CA ARG A 137 13.80 -20.31 0.95
C ARG A 137 13.37 -21.25 -0.18
N ALA A 138 12.07 -21.52 -0.28
CA ALA A 138 11.48 -22.47 -1.20
C ALA A 138 10.05 -22.02 -1.55
N PRO A 139 9.46 -22.54 -2.64
CA PRO A 139 8.08 -22.26 -2.99
C PRO A 139 7.12 -22.57 -1.82
N PRO A 140 6.25 -21.61 -1.43
CA PRO A 140 5.34 -21.80 -0.32
C PRO A 140 4.18 -22.74 -0.69
N ILE A 141 3.82 -23.63 0.24
CA ILE A 141 2.64 -24.51 0.14
C ILE A 141 1.49 -24.07 1.06
N PHE A 142 1.72 -23.06 1.91
CA PHE A 142 0.74 -22.43 2.78
C PHE A 142 0.81 -20.91 2.64
N ASP A 143 -0.29 -20.23 2.98
CA ASP A 143 -0.33 -18.77 3.01
C ASP A 143 0.78 -18.24 3.91
N PHE A 144 1.54 -17.27 3.39
CA PHE A 144 2.64 -16.68 4.14
C PHE A 144 2.12 -15.50 4.95
N VAL A 145 2.28 -15.58 6.27
CA VAL A 145 1.78 -14.56 7.21
C VAL A 145 2.96 -13.87 7.87
N LEU A 146 3.02 -12.55 7.75
CA LEU A 146 4.11 -11.72 8.25
C LEU A 146 3.61 -10.66 9.23
N PRO A 147 4.36 -10.34 10.29
CA PRO A 147 4.11 -9.14 11.06
C PRO A 147 4.39 -7.90 10.20
N VAL A 148 3.50 -6.91 10.32
CA VAL A 148 3.73 -5.57 9.76
C VAL A 148 4.56 -4.77 10.75
N ARG A 149 5.75 -4.34 10.34
CA ARG A 149 6.69 -3.57 11.17
C ARG A 149 6.44 -2.08 11.07
N ASP A 150 6.46 -1.51 9.86
CA ASP A 150 6.14 -0.10 9.62
C ASP A 150 4.85 0.04 8.79
N ILE A 151 4.05 1.06 9.12
CA ILE A 151 2.79 1.38 8.47
C ILE A 151 2.87 2.79 7.90
N ARG A 152 2.52 2.95 6.63
CA ARG A 152 2.34 4.25 5.99
C ARG A 152 1.04 4.25 5.20
N VAL A 153 0.16 5.19 5.47
CA VAL A 153 -1.17 5.25 4.83
C VAL A 153 -1.45 6.62 4.28
N VAL A 154 -1.78 6.69 2.99
CA VAL A 154 -2.25 7.89 2.32
C VAL A 154 -3.78 7.86 2.25
N TYR A 155 -4.42 8.84 2.86
CA TYR A 155 -5.86 9.08 2.76
C TYR A 155 -6.15 10.15 1.70
N GLY A 156 -6.86 9.75 0.64
CA GLY A 156 -7.42 10.67 -0.33
C GLY A 156 -8.70 11.28 0.21
N LEU A 157 -8.80 12.60 0.28
CA LEU A 157 -9.98 13.30 0.80
C LEU A 157 -10.62 14.18 -0.27
N LYS A 158 -11.95 14.20 -0.36
CA LYS A 158 -12.66 15.20 -1.18
C LYS A 158 -12.26 16.61 -0.74
N LYS A 159 -12.21 17.56 -1.68
CA LYS A 159 -11.75 18.96 -1.46
C LYS A 159 -12.28 19.59 -0.16
N ARG A 160 -13.59 19.53 0.09
CA ARG A 160 -14.20 20.07 1.33
C ARG A 160 -13.65 19.42 2.60
N HIS A 161 -13.50 18.09 2.60
CA HIS A 161 -12.99 17.35 3.74
C HIS A 161 -11.49 17.59 3.93
N TYR A 162 -10.71 17.62 2.85
CA TYR A 162 -9.29 17.93 2.88
C TYR A 162 -9.02 19.29 3.53
N GLN A 163 -9.72 20.34 3.09
CA GLN A 163 -9.56 21.69 3.64
C GLN A 163 -9.95 21.76 5.12
N GLY A 164 -11.07 21.13 5.50
CA GLY A 164 -11.46 21.07 6.92
C GLY A 164 -10.45 20.31 7.78
N PHE A 165 -9.87 19.23 7.25
CA PHE A 165 -8.88 18.42 7.96
C PHE A 165 -7.58 19.21 8.18
N LEU A 166 -7.09 19.92 7.16
CA LEU A 166 -5.91 20.78 7.26
C LEU A 166 -6.01 21.85 8.36
N GLN A 167 -7.21 22.36 8.61
CA GLN A 167 -7.43 23.46 9.54
C GLN A 167 -7.59 23.02 11.00
N SER A 168 -7.93 21.75 11.26
CA SER A 168 -8.51 21.36 12.55
C SER A 168 -7.99 20.05 13.15
N GLN A 169 -7.22 19.26 12.40
CA GLN A 169 -6.88 17.90 12.81
C GLN A 169 -5.39 17.70 13.01
N VAL A 170 -5.06 16.87 14.00
CA VAL A 170 -3.72 16.33 14.21
C VAL A 170 -3.66 14.96 13.54
N PHE A 171 -2.66 14.77 12.71
CA PHE A 171 -2.37 13.51 12.03
C PHE A 171 -1.37 12.68 12.83
N HIS A 172 -1.52 11.36 12.79
CA HIS A 172 -0.53 10.45 13.35
C HIS A 172 0.68 10.31 12.41
N ALA A 173 1.82 9.85 12.95
CA ALA A 173 3.08 9.79 12.20
C ALA A 173 3.05 8.88 10.96
N HIS A 174 2.16 7.88 10.94
CA HIS A 174 1.96 6.98 9.81
C HIS A 174 0.94 7.49 8.78
N GLU A 175 0.27 8.62 9.05
CA GLU A 175 -0.84 9.13 8.24
C GLU A 175 -0.41 10.28 7.34
N TYR A 176 -0.83 10.17 6.09
CA TYR A 176 -0.56 11.13 5.02
C TYR A 176 -1.87 11.48 4.34
N PHE A 177 -2.09 12.75 4.02
CA PHE A 177 -3.35 13.21 3.44
C PHE A 177 -3.11 13.91 2.11
N VAL A 178 -3.93 13.58 1.11
CA VAL A 178 -3.89 14.19 -0.22
C VAL A 178 -5.29 14.57 -0.68
N PRO A 179 -5.44 15.61 -1.52
CA PRO A 179 -6.71 15.85 -2.20
C PRO A 179 -7.02 14.66 -3.12
N MET A 180 -8.28 14.24 -3.13
CA MET A 180 -8.76 13.13 -3.95
C MET A 180 -8.41 13.31 -5.43
N ASP A 181 -8.49 14.54 -5.92
CA ASP A 181 -8.20 14.90 -7.31
C ASP A 181 -6.78 14.50 -7.72
N ALA A 182 -5.80 14.53 -6.80
CA ALA A 182 -4.43 14.08 -7.05
C ALA A 182 -4.33 12.56 -7.24
N LEU A 183 -5.14 11.77 -6.51
CA LEU A 183 -5.18 10.30 -6.69
C LEU A 183 -5.96 9.89 -7.94
N THR A 184 -6.88 10.72 -8.41
CA THR A 184 -7.71 10.44 -9.59
C THR A 184 -7.14 11.04 -10.89
N ALA A 185 -6.09 11.85 -10.79
CA ALA A 185 -5.39 12.46 -11.92
C ALA A 185 -4.87 11.39 -12.90
N GLU A 186 -4.83 11.75 -14.19
CA GLU A 186 -4.51 10.80 -15.27
C GLU A 186 -3.14 10.15 -15.14
N ASP A 187 -2.13 11.01 -14.94
CA ASP A 187 -0.72 10.66 -14.79
C ASP A 187 -0.25 11.02 -13.37
N GLY A 188 -1.09 10.78 -12.36
CA GLY A 188 -0.76 11.12 -10.97
C GLY A 188 0.54 10.45 -10.48
N ASP A 189 0.86 9.25 -10.97
CA ASP A 189 2.13 8.56 -10.67
C ASP A 189 3.36 9.29 -11.21
N LYS A 190 3.19 10.20 -12.19
CA LYS A 190 4.26 11.01 -12.79
C LYS A 190 4.29 12.44 -12.25
N ASP A 191 3.29 12.84 -11.46
CA ASP A 191 3.26 14.18 -10.85
C ASP A 191 4.43 14.32 -9.86
N PRO A 192 5.39 15.24 -10.08
CA PRO A 192 6.54 15.40 -9.21
C PRO A 192 6.16 15.79 -7.78
N LEU A 193 5.04 16.51 -7.59
CA LEU A 193 4.56 16.88 -6.25
C LEU A 193 4.00 15.66 -5.53
N LEU A 194 3.26 14.79 -6.23
CA LEU A 194 2.75 13.55 -5.64
C LEU A 194 3.88 12.56 -5.36
N GLN A 195 4.86 12.45 -6.27
CA GLN A 195 6.06 11.65 -6.04
C GLN A 195 6.86 12.13 -4.83
N ALA A 196 7.14 13.44 -4.74
CA ALA A 196 7.83 14.01 -3.59
C ALA A 196 7.01 13.82 -2.29
N PHE A 197 5.68 13.90 -2.38
CA PHE A 197 4.80 13.62 -1.27
C PHE A 197 4.92 12.16 -0.79
N VAL A 198 4.79 11.19 -1.71
CA VAL A 198 4.90 9.75 -1.43
C VAL A 198 6.31 9.39 -0.95
N ALA A 199 7.34 10.06 -1.48
CA ALA A 199 8.72 9.86 -1.05
C ALA A 199 8.89 10.05 0.47
N ARG A 200 8.13 10.97 1.09
CA ARG A 200 8.14 11.21 2.55
C ARG A 200 7.57 10.06 3.38
N ALA A 201 6.86 9.12 2.75
CA ALA A 201 6.45 7.88 3.38
C ALA A 201 7.58 6.83 3.41
N CYS A 202 8.74 7.10 2.81
CA CYS A 202 9.88 6.18 2.89
C CYS A 202 10.45 6.14 4.31
N ALA A 203 10.53 4.95 4.92
CA ALA A 203 11.14 4.77 6.24
C ALA A 203 12.60 5.24 6.31
N ALA A 204 13.31 5.30 5.18
CA ALA A 204 14.65 5.84 5.07
C ALA A 204 14.79 7.28 5.61
N TRP A 205 13.72 8.09 5.51
CA TRP A 205 13.72 9.47 6.04
C TRP A 205 13.73 9.56 7.56
N ASN A 206 13.53 8.45 8.28
CA ASN A 206 13.61 8.41 9.74
C ASN A 206 15.07 8.32 10.25
N PHE A 207 16.05 8.10 9.38
CA PHE A 207 17.44 7.84 9.77
C PHE A 207 18.36 9.01 9.41
N LEU A 208 19.22 9.40 10.36
CA LEU A 208 20.18 10.51 10.22
C LEU A 208 21.24 10.25 9.14
N SER A 209 21.61 8.99 8.93
CA SER A 209 22.43 8.54 7.82
C SER A 209 21.94 7.18 7.38
N LEU A 210 21.62 7.03 6.09
CA LEU A 210 21.54 5.72 5.47
C LEU A 210 22.98 5.23 5.39
N ALA A 211 23.38 4.32 6.28
CA ALA A 211 24.64 3.62 6.11
C ALA A 211 24.51 2.72 4.87
N TYR A 212 24.69 3.32 3.70
CA TYR A 212 24.94 2.62 2.45
C TYR A 212 26.32 1.97 2.60
N ALA A 213 26.35 0.66 2.84
CA ALA A 213 27.51 -0.11 2.43
C ALA A 213 27.42 -0.29 0.89
N PRO A 214 28.52 -0.07 0.16
CA PRO A 214 28.56 -0.20 -1.30
C PRO A 214 28.22 -1.61 -1.80
#